data_AF-A0A2K3JVY3-F1
#
_entry.id   AF-A0A2K3JVY3-F1
#
_cell.length_a   1.000
_cell.length_b   1.000
_cell.length_c   1.000
_cell.angle_alpha   90.00
_cell.angle_beta   90.00
_cell.angle_gamma   90.00
#
_symmetry.space_group_name_H-M   'P 1'
#
loop_
_entity.id
_entity.type
_entity.pdbx_description
1 polymer ?
#
loop_
_entity_poly.entity_id
_entity_poly.type
_entity_poly.pdbx_seq_one_letter_code
_entity_poly.pdbx_strand_id
1 'polypeptide(L)'
;MLRVFTVVKAAVHSDANVEVSEAKKGSGLRGKLNKVVLAYSGGLDTSVIVPWLRENYGCDVVCFTADVGQGIKELDGLEAKAKASGASQLVVKDLKEEFVKDYVYPCLRAGAIYERKYLLGTSMARPVIAK
;
A
#
# COMPACT_ATOMS: atom_id res chain seq x y z
N MET A 1 5.90 11.23 -12.05
CA MET A 1 7.06 10.65 -11.34
C MET A 1 7.37 11.30 -9.98
N LEU A 2 7.56 12.63 -9.86
CA LEU A 2 7.84 13.25 -8.53
C LEU A 2 6.70 13.18 -7.50
N ARG A 3 5.44 13.13 -7.95
CA ARG A 3 4.26 13.31 -7.06
C ARG A 3 3.87 12.10 -6.20
N VAL A 4 4.37 10.88 -6.49
CA VAL A 4 4.12 9.69 -5.62
C VAL A 4 4.99 9.77 -4.37
N PHE A 5 6.30 9.98 -4.59
CA PHE A 5 7.27 10.12 -3.52
C PHE A 5 6.95 11.27 -2.56
N THR A 6 6.45 12.41 -3.06
CA THR A 6 6.11 13.54 -2.20
C THR A 6 4.96 13.22 -1.24
N VAL A 7 3.94 12.49 -1.68
CA VAL A 7 2.76 12.18 -0.83
C VAL A 7 3.14 11.16 0.25
N VAL A 8 3.89 10.12 -0.11
CA VAL A 8 4.39 9.15 0.88
C VAL A 8 5.40 9.81 1.83
N LYS A 9 6.32 10.64 1.34
CA LYS A 9 7.23 11.42 2.23
C LYS A 9 6.46 12.38 3.14
N ALA A 10 5.46 13.09 2.63
CA ALA A 10 4.65 14.02 3.42
C ALA A 10 3.87 13.28 4.52
N ALA A 11 3.28 12.13 4.19
CA ALA A 11 2.63 11.23 5.14
C ALA A 11 3.58 10.69 6.23
N VAL A 12 4.86 10.52 5.90
CA VAL A 12 5.89 10.00 6.82
C VAL A 12 6.48 11.11 7.72
N HIS A 13 6.36 12.39 7.35
CA HIS A 13 6.97 13.52 8.07
C HIS A 13 6.04 14.31 9.00
N SER A 14 4.73 14.05 9.05
CA SER A 14 3.78 14.96 9.74
C SER A 14 3.78 14.94 11.27
N ASP A 15 4.27 13.91 11.96
CA ASP A 15 4.03 13.80 13.42
C ASP A 15 5.27 13.31 14.18
N ALA A 16 6.16 14.25 14.50
CA ALA A 16 7.29 14.06 15.40
C ALA A 16 6.95 14.63 16.79
N ASN A 17 5.95 14.07 17.48
CA ASN A 17 5.85 14.18 18.94
C ASN A 17 4.86 13.15 19.50
N VAL A 18 5.36 11.95 19.80
CA VAL A 18 4.63 10.96 20.62
C VAL A 18 5.64 10.37 21.60
N GLU A 19 5.38 10.58 22.89
CA GLU A 19 6.15 10.02 23.99
C GLU A 19 6.10 8.49 23.95
N VAL A 20 7.28 7.85 23.90
CA VAL A 20 7.41 6.39 23.83
C VAL A 20 7.48 5.84 25.24
N SER A 21 6.45 5.09 25.65
CA SER A 21 6.48 4.29 26.88
C SER A 21 7.36 3.05 26.68
N GLU A 22 8.26 2.81 27.62
CA GLU A 22 9.30 1.78 27.53
C GLU A 22 8.72 0.35 27.63
N ALA A 23 8.57 -0.31 26.48
CA ALA A 23 8.31 -1.75 26.40
C ALA A 23 9.62 -2.52 26.13
N LYS A 24 9.82 -3.61 26.88
CA LYS A 24 11.00 -4.50 26.87
C LYS A 24 11.47 -4.87 25.45
N LYS A 25 12.74 -4.55 25.15
CA LYS A 25 13.47 -4.89 23.91
C LYS A 25 13.58 -6.41 23.72
N GLY A 26 12.63 -7.00 23.00
CA GLY A 26 12.80 -8.30 22.36
C GLY A 26 13.68 -8.18 21.12
N SER A 27 14.56 -9.15 20.85
CA SER A 27 15.39 -9.18 19.66
C SER A 27 14.53 -9.30 18.39
N GLY A 28 14.43 -8.20 17.61
CA GLY A 28 13.66 -8.11 16.36
C GLY A 28 13.42 -6.66 15.92
N LEU A 29 12.53 -6.45 14.94
CA LEU A 29 12.03 -5.12 14.54
C LEU A 29 11.03 -4.51 15.56
N ARG A 30 10.63 -5.27 16.59
CA ARG A 30 9.73 -4.82 17.66
C ARG A 30 10.28 -3.57 18.35
N GLY A 31 9.51 -2.48 18.32
CA GLY A 31 9.89 -1.19 18.91
C GLY A 31 10.88 -0.35 18.10
N LYS A 32 11.22 -0.74 16.86
CA LYS A 32 12.08 0.05 15.95
C LYS A 32 11.32 0.73 14.82
N LEU A 33 10.07 0.33 14.58
CA LEU A 33 9.25 0.82 13.47
C LEU A 33 8.33 1.91 13.97
N ASN A 34 8.55 3.15 13.53
CA ASN A 34 7.67 4.27 13.89
C ASN A 34 6.42 4.31 13.02
N LYS A 35 6.55 4.03 11.72
CA LYS A 35 5.47 4.13 10.73
C LYS A 35 5.68 3.12 9.60
N VAL A 36 4.60 2.48 9.16
CA VAL A 36 4.56 1.48 8.08
C VAL A 36 3.56 1.91 7.02
N VAL A 37 3.95 1.79 5.75
CA VAL A 37 3.02 1.92 4.62
C VAL A 37 2.59 0.52 4.19
N LEU A 38 1.30 0.26 4.22
CA LEU A 38 0.70 -1.02 3.84
C LEU A 38 -0.02 -0.88 2.51
N ALA A 39 0.37 -1.67 1.51
CA ALA A 39 -0.45 -1.87 0.32
C ALA A 39 -1.76 -2.55 0.73
N TYR A 40 -2.87 -1.81 0.61
CA TYR A 40 -4.16 -2.16 1.20
C TYR A 40 -5.20 -2.30 0.10
N SER A 41 -5.82 -3.48 0.01
CA SER A 41 -6.90 -3.74 -0.95
C SER A 41 -8.29 -3.68 -0.33
N GLY A 42 -8.39 -3.61 1.00
CA GLY A 42 -9.66 -3.75 1.70
C GLY A 42 -10.13 -5.21 1.84
N GLY A 43 -9.34 -6.18 1.38
CA GLY A 43 -9.59 -7.59 1.64
C GLY A 43 -9.45 -7.94 3.13
N LEU A 44 -9.93 -9.13 3.52
CA LEU A 44 -9.86 -9.62 4.90
C LEU A 44 -8.41 -9.58 5.42
N ASP A 45 -7.47 -10.17 4.70
CA ASP A 45 -6.07 -10.27 5.12
C ASP A 45 -5.44 -8.90 5.36
N THR A 46 -5.62 -7.96 4.43
CA THR A 46 -5.11 -6.59 4.57
C THR A 46 -5.82 -5.79 5.65
N SER A 47 -7.06 -6.15 6.02
CA SER A 47 -7.79 -5.52 7.12
C SER A 47 -7.32 -6.04 8.48
N VAL A 48 -7.02 -7.34 8.58
CA VAL A 48 -6.54 -7.99 9.80
C VAL A 48 -5.06 -7.67 10.08
N ILE A 49 -4.25 -7.45 9.05
CA ILE A 49 -2.83 -7.14 9.25
C ILE A 49 -2.61 -5.73 9.86
N VAL A 50 -3.54 -4.79 9.65
CA VAL A 50 -3.45 -3.43 10.21
C VAL A 50 -3.39 -3.44 11.75
N PRO A 51 -4.38 -3.98 12.49
CA PRO A 51 -4.29 -4.03 13.95
C PRO A 51 -3.14 -4.93 14.39
N TRP A 52 -2.85 -6.03 13.67
CA TRP A 52 -1.74 -6.91 13.99
C TRP A 52 -0.38 -6.18 13.98
N LEU A 53 -0.12 -5.33 12.97
CA LEU A 53 1.10 -4.52 12.88
C LEU A 53 1.21 -3.52 14.04
N ARG A 54 0.09 -2.89 14.40
CA ARG A 54 0.05 -1.94 15.53
C ARG A 54 0.32 -2.63 16.85
N GLU A 55 -0.37 -3.74 17.12
CA GLU A 55 -0.25 -4.50 18.38
C GLU A 55 1.12 -5.18 18.53
N ASN A 56 1.67 -5.72 17.45
CA ASN A 56 2.91 -6.49 17.52
C ASN A 56 4.18 -5.65 17.38
N TYR A 57 4.10 -4.49 16.72
CA TYR A 57 5.27 -3.63 16.46
C TYR A 57 5.16 -2.24 17.08
N GLY A 58 3.99 -1.82 17.57
CA GLY A 58 3.78 -0.49 18.16
C GLY A 58 3.90 0.65 17.14
N CYS A 59 3.71 0.35 15.85
CA CYS A 59 3.92 1.29 14.76
C CYS A 59 2.62 1.94 14.28
N ASP A 60 2.71 3.13 13.71
CA ASP A 60 1.60 3.71 12.97
C ASP A 60 1.46 3.06 11.59
N VAL A 61 0.22 2.85 11.11
CA VAL A 61 -0.06 2.18 9.84
C VAL A 61 -0.79 3.12 8.90
N VAL A 62 -0.13 3.43 7.79
CA VAL A 62 -0.69 4.17 6.66
C VAL A 62 -1.09 3.18 5.59
N CYS A 63 -2.38 3.10 5.26
CA CYS A 63 -2.85 2.28 4.15
C CYS A 63 -2.67 3.03 2.82
N PHE A 64 -2.23 2.31 1.79
CA PHE A 64 -2.08 2.82 0.43
C PHE A 64 -2.81 1.91 -0.54
N THR A 65 -3.65 2.49 -1.38
CA THR A 65 -4.38 1.78 -2.44
C THR A 65 -4.08 2.43 -3.78
N ALA A 66 -3.56 1.65 -4.71
CA ALA A 66 -3.43 2.05 -6.11
C ALA A 66 -4.71 1.71 -6.87
N ASP A 67 -5.35 2.70 -7.49
CA ASP A 67 -6.36 2.47 -8.51
C ASP A 67 -5.67 2.22 -9.85
N VAL A 68 -5.65 0.96 -10.26
CA VAL A 68 -5.14 0.49 -11.56
C VAL A 68 -6.28 -0.01 -12.46
N GLY A 69 -7.53 0.36 -12.15
CA GLY A 69 -8.70 -0.02 -12.93
C GLY A 69 -9.49 -1.21 -12.37
N GLN A 70 -9.34 -1.55 -11.09
CA GLN A 70 -10.11 -2.63 -10.45
C GLN A 70 -11.61 -2.33 -10.31
N GLY A 71 -12.03 -1.08 -10.51
CA GLY A 71 -13.44 -0.66 -10.49
C GLY A 71 -13.86 0.04 -9.20
N ILE A 72 -14.90 0.87 -9.30
CA ILE A 72 -15.29 1.78 -8.21
C ILE A 72 -15.83 1.06 -6.97
N LYS A 73 -16.42 -0.13 -7.14
CA LYS A 73 -16.93 -0.95 -6.04
C LYS A 73 -15.82 -1.40 -5.07
N GLU A 74 -14.60 -1.57 -5.56
CA GLU A 74 -13.44 -1.93 -4.74
C GLU A 74 -12.90 -0.74 -3.93
N LEU A 75 -13.27 0.49 -4.30
CA LEU A 75 -12.85 1.71 -3.62
C LEU A 75 -13.91 2.25 -2.66
N ASP A 76 -15.17 1.80 -2.82
CA ASP A 76 -16.29 2.25 -2.00
C ASP A 76 -16.15 1.77 -0.55
N GLY A 77 -16.38 2.68 0.40
CA GLY A 77 -16.22 2.42 1.84
C GLY A 77 -14.79 2.07 2.31
N LEU A 78 -13.80 2.09 1.41
CA LEU A 78 -12.45 1.60 1.70
C LEU A 78 -11.74 2.39 2.80
N GLU A 79 -11.93 3.71 2.82
CA GLU A 79 -11.36 4.60 3.86
C GLU A 79 -11.96 4.32 5.24
N ALA A 80 -13.29 4.18 5.31
CA ALA A 80 -13.98 3.85 6.55
C ALA A 80 -13.51 2.50 7.09
N LYS A 81 -13.35 1.51 6.20
CA LYS A 81 -12.83 0.18 6.55
C LYS A 81 -11.39 0.25 7.07
N ALA A 82 -10.50 0.95 6.37
CA ALA A 82 -9.09 1.10 6.79
C ALA A 82 -8.98 1.75 8.18
N LYS A 83 -9.74 2.83 8.43
CA LYS A 83 -9.80 3.50 9.73
C LYS A 83 -10.38 2.60 10.83
N ALA A 84 -11.45 1.88 10.52
CA ALA A 84 -12.05 0.92 11.46
C ALA A 84 -11.08 -0.24 11.82
N SER A 85 -10.25 -0.66 10.88
CA SER A 85 -9.14 -1.61 11.14
C SER A 85 -7.98 -0.99 11.93
N GLY A 86 -7.95 0.34 12.08
CA GLY A 86 -7.00 1.04 12.92
C GLY A 86 -5.86 1.73 12.18
N ALA A 87 -5.95 1.93 10.86
CA ALA A 87 -4.98 2.74 10.13
C ALA A 87 -5.12 4.23 10.47
N SER A 88 -4.03 4.99 10.50
CA SER A 88 -4.08 6.44 10.72
C SER A 88 -4.64 7.20 9.52
N GLN A 89 -4.40 6.68 8.31
CA GLN A 89 -4.92 7.26 7.07
C GLN A 89 -4.99 6.21 5.96
N LEU A 90 -5.81 6.50 4.95
CA LEU A 90 -5.82 5.81 3.66
C LEU A 90 -5.43 6.80 2.56
N VAL A 91 -4.44 6.43 1.75
CA VAL A 91 -4.08 7.16 0.54
C VAL A 91 -4.50 6.35 -0.67
N VAL A 92 -5.49 6.83 -1.41
CA VAL A 92 -5.89 6.26 -2.71
C VAL A 92 -5.24 7.05 -3.82
N LYS A 93 -4.62 6.36 -4.77
CA LYS A 93 -3.95 7.00 -5.91
C LYS A 93 -4.41 6.44 -7.24
N ASP A 94 -4.91 7.31 -8.11
CA ASP A 94 -5.15 6.97 -9.52
C ASP A 94 -3.82 6.75 -10.24
N LEU A 95 -3.58 5.50 -10.65
CA LEU A 95 -2.41 5.05 -11.38
C LEU A 95 -2.79 4.39 -12.71
N LYS A 96 -4.03 4.53 -13.20
CA LYS A 96 -4.48 3.87 -14.44
C LYS A 96 -3.63 4.27 -15.65
N GLU A 97 -3.40 5.56 -15.83
CA GLU A 97 -2.59 6.07 -16.95
C GLU A 97 -1.14 5.59 -16.87
N GLU A 98 -0.53 5.66 -15.67
CA GLU A 98 0.84 5.21 -15.46
C GLU A 98 0.96 3.69 -15.68
N PHE A 99 -0.01 2.92 -15.19
CA PHE A 99 -0.09 1.48 -15.40
C PHE A 99 -0.15 1.12 -16.89
N VAL A 100 -1.03 1.77 -17.64
CA VAL A 100 -1.19 1.50 -19.08
C VAL A 100 0.06 1.90 -19.85
N LYS A 101 0.52 3.13 -19.65
CA LYS A 101 1.62 3.71 -20.42
C LYS A 101 2.95 3.01 -20.17
N ASP A 102 3.28 2.76 -18.91
CA ASP A 102 4.62 2.31 -18.51
C ASP A 102 4.71 0.78 -18.36
N TYR A 103 3.59 0.05 -18.32
CA TYR A 103 3.59 -1.41 -18.13
C TYR A 103 2.78 -2.16 -19.20
N VAL A 104 1.52 -1.80 -19.44
CA VAL A 104 0.69 -2.52 -20.43
C VAL A 104 1.24 -2.35 -21.85
N TYR A 105 1.52 -1.14 -22.31
CA TYR A 105 2.01 -0.91 -23.67
C TYR A 105 3.40 -1.53 -23.94
N PRO A 106 4.38 -1.48 -23.02
CA PRO A 106 5.63 -2.23 -23.18
C PRO A 106 5.42 -3.75 -23.26
N CYS A 107 4.60 -4.34 -22.39
CA CYS A 107 4.32 -5.77 -22.44
C CYS A 107 3.62 -6.20 -23.73
N LEU A 108 2.67 -5.39 -24.21
CA LEU A 108 1.99 -5.62 -25.48
C LEU A 108 2.98 -5.57 -26.66
N ARG A 109 3.84 -4.54 -26.73
CA ARG A 109 4.85 -4.41 -27.80
C ARG A 109 5.87 -5.54 -27.80
N ALA A 110 6.21 -6.08 -26.62
CA ALA A 110 7.09 -7.22 -26.49
C ALA A 110 6.43 -8.57 -26.85
N GLY A 111 5.11 -8.60 -27.10
CA GLY A 111 4.37 -9.85 -27.27
C GLY A 111 4.44 -10.75 -26.04
N ALA A 112 4.46 -10.15 -24.84
CA ALA A 112 4.71 -10.87 -23.60
C ALA A 112 3.53 -11.79 -23.25
N ILE A 113 3.74 -13.11 -23.38
CA ILE A 113 2.76 -14.14 -23.07
C ILE A 113 3.44 -15.20 -22.20
N TYR A 114 2.97 -15.33 -20.96
CA TYR A 114 3.44 -16.36 -20.05
C TYR A 114 2.84 -17.72 -20.42
N GLU A 115 3.70 -18.73 -20.55
CA GLU A 115 3.32 -20.11 -20.90
C GLU A 115 2.39 -20.21 -22.12
N ARG A 116 2.56 -19.27 -23.08
CA ARG A 116 1.75 -19.17 -24.31
C ARG A 116 0.23 -19.01 -24.07
N LYS A 117 -0.21 -18.65 -22.86
CA LYS A 117 -1.63 -18.53 -22.52
C LYS A 117 -1.98 -17.27 -21.71
N TYR A 118 -1.13 -16.87 -20.77
CA TYR A 118 -1.46 -15.82 -19.80
C TYR A 118 -0.84 -14.47 -20.17
N LEU A 119 -1.65 -13.43 -20.24
CA LEU A 119 -1.27 -12.07 -20.65
C LEU A 119 -0.76 -11.20 -19.49
N LEU A 120 -0.23 -11.81 -18.42
CA LEU A 120 0.52 -11.11 -17.36
C LEU A 120 -0.25 -10.02 -16.59
N GLY A 121 -1.59 -9.97 -16.66
CA GLY A 121 -2.41 -8.87 -16.11
C GLY A 121 -2.09 -8.52 -14.65
N THR A 122 -2.06 -9.52 -13.77
CA THR A 122 -1.77 -9.34 -12.34
C THR A 122 -0.31 -8.98 -12.10
N SER A 123 0.62 -9.63 -12.80
CA SER A 123 2.06 -9.37 -12.64
C SER A 123 2.45 -7.96 -13.08
N MET A 124 1.82 -7.41 -14.13
CA MET A 124 2.11 -6.05 -14.61
C MET A 124 1.72 -4.97 -13.59
N ALA A 125 0.69 -5.19 -12.78
CA ALA A 125 0.24 -4.22 -11.79
C ALA A 125 1.18 -4.13 -10.57
N ARG A 126 1.90 -5.21 -10.22
CA ARG A 126 2.72 -5.24 -9.00
C ARG A 126 3.86 -4.20 -9.00
N PRO A 127 4.62 -4.00 -10.09
CA PRO A 127 5.67 -2.98 -10.12
C PRO A 127 5.16 -1.54 -9.98
N VAL A 128 3.99 -1.21 -10.55
CA VAL A 128 3.42 0.15 -10.42
C VAL A 128 2.91 0.42 -9.01
N ILE A 129 2.43 -0.61 -8.30
CA ILE A 129 1.99 -0.51 -6.90
C ILE A 129 3.19 -0.31 -5.95
N ALA A 130 4.34 -0.92 -6.25
CA ALA A 130 5.50 -0.93 -5.37
C ALA A 130 6.44 0.28 -5.52
N LYS A 131 6.31 1.05 -6.61
CA LYS A 131 7.17 2.18 -6.98
C LYS A 131 6.94 3.42 -6.12
#